data_AF-A0A2D6KVM7-F1
#
_entry.id   AF-A0A2D6KVM7-F1
#
_cell.length_a   1.000
_cell.length_b   1.000
_cell.length_c   1.000
_cell.angle_alpha   90.00
_cell.angle_beta   90.00
_cell.angle_gamma   90.00
#
_symmetry.space_group_name_H-M   'P 1'
#
loop_
_entity.id
_entity.type
_entity.pdbx_description
1 polymer ?
#
loop_
_entity_poly.entity_id
_entity_poly.type
_entity_poly.pdbx_seq_one_letter_code
_entity_poly.pdbx_strand_id
1 'polypeptide(L)'
;MNKDLKKYLIISGIALLFLLLFKKIIVISLLVISSFVISYIINAFGLKAIGLELVTLSAVITGKIYGPLMGFIIALVLITFHLIMSGYLDIYILWIIPSYALVGILAGLFSGFSITQLGIALTILLNFIYLFFTLMFAAGNLTKLLPYSLSNVIINIILFSTIAKPLVGFIS
;
A
#
# COMPACT_ATOMS: atom_id res chain seq x y z
N MET A 1 -18.51 4.88 -12.59
CA MET A 1 -17.70 3.65 -12.81
C MET A 1 -18.64 2.51 -13.13
N ASN A 2 -18.39 1.77 -14.21
CA ASN A 2 -19.24 0.65 -14.61
C ASN A 2 -19.25 -0.41 -13.48
N LYS A 3 -20.44 -0.90 -13.10
CA LYS A 3 -20.61 -1.95 -12.07
C LYS A 3 -19.77 -3.19 -12.41
N ASP A 4 -19.59 -3.45 -13.70
CA ASP A 4 -18.82 -4.60 -14.21
C ASP A 4 -17.32 -4.48 -13.92
N LEU A 5 -16.73 -3.29 -14.08
CA LEU A 5 -15.30 -3.08 -13.80
C LEU A 5 -14.97 -3.36 -12.32
N LYS A 6 -15.84 -2.90 -11.42
CA LYS A 6 -15.71 -3.15 -9.98
C LYS A 6 -15.78 -4.66 -9.69
N LYS A 7 -16.65 -5.39 -10.39
CA LYS A 7 -16.82 -6.84 -10.26
C LYS A 7 -15.57 -7.60 -10.73
N TYR A 8 -15.01 -7.27 -11.89
CA TYR A 8 -13.80 -7.93 -12.41
C TYR A 8 -12.57 -7.72 -11.51
N LEU A 9 -12.44 -6.53 -10.93
CA LEU A 9 -11.34 -6.25 -10.00
C LEU A 9 -11.47 -7.03 -8.69
N ILE A 10 -12.68 -7.13 -8.14
CA ILE A 10 -12.95 -7.98 -6.98
C ILE A 10 -12.60 -9.44 -7.31
N ILE A 11 -13.00 -9.94 -8.48
CA ILE A 11 -12.67 -11.30 -8.93
C ILE A 11 -11.16 -11.47 -9.06
N SER A 12 -10.45 -10.51 -9.63
CA SER A 12 -8.98 -10.56 -9.77
C SER A 12 -8.26 -10.53 -8.41
N GLY A 13 -8.73 -9.73 -7.46
CA GLY A 13 -8.20 -9.70 -6.09
C GLY A 13 -8.44 -11.01 -5.35
N ILE A 14 -9.61 -11.64 -5.55
CA ILE A 14 -9.94 -12.97 -5.01
C ILE A 14 -9.06 -14.05 -5.66
N ALA A 15 -8.84 -14.00 -6.98
CA ALA A 15 -7.97 -14.96 -7.67
C ALA A 15 -6.51 -14.85 -7.20
N LEU A 16 -6.02 -13.62 -6.98
CA LEU A 16 -4.70 -13.36 -6.43
C LEU A 16 -4.59 -13.87 -4.98
N LEU A 17 -5.64 -13.68 -4.18
CA LEU A 17 -5.76 -14.26 -2.84
C LEU A 17 -5.70 -15.79 -2.87
N PHE A 18 -6.34 -16.43 -3.83
CA PHE A 18 -6.35 -17.88 -3.97
C PHE A 18 -4.98 -18.44 -4.37
N LEU A 19 -4.25 -17.74 -5.24
CA LEU A 19 -2.86 -18.06 -5.59
C LEU A 19 -1.89 -17.95 -4.40
N LEU A 20 -2.21 -17.10 -3.43
CA LEU A 20 -1.42 -16.85 -2.22
C LEU A 20 -1.81 -17.78 -1.04
N LEU A 21 -2.65 -18.80 -1.23
CA LEU A 21 -3.06 -19.73 -0.14
C LEU A 21 -2.11 -20.92 0.08
N PHE A 22 -0.96 -21.00 -0.59
CA PHE A 22 0.06 -22.02 -0.26
C PHE A 22 0.67 -21.75 1.13
N LYS A 23 0.88 -22.81 1.93
CA LYS A 23 1.21 -22.81 3.38
C LYS A 23 2.22 -21.77 3.90
N LYS A 24 3.11 -21.22 3.05
CA LYS A 24 4.09 -20.20 3.42
C LYS A 24 3.60 -18.76 3.30
N ILE A 25 2.33 -18.50 2.94
CA ILE A 25 1.86 -17.17 2.52
C ILE A 25 0.64 -16.69 3.35
N ILE A 26 0.21 -17.43 4.36
CA ILE A 26 -0.98 -17.11 5.19
C ILE A 26 -0.95 -15.67 5.72
N VAL A 27 0.20 -15.20 6.22
CA VAL A 27 0.33 -13.84 6.76
C VAL A 27 0.17 -12.77 5.68
N ILE A 28 0.70 -12.99 4.48
CA ILE A 28 0.48 -12.07 3.34
C ILE A 28 -0.98 -12.07 2.94
N SER A 29 -1.61 -13.24 2.84
CA SER A 29 -3.03 -13.35 2.50
C SER A 29 -3.90 -12.59 3.51
N LEU A 30 -3.59 -12.67 4.80
CA LEU A 30 -4.24 -11.86 5.84
C LEU A 30 -3.99 -10.37 5.64
N LEU A 31 -2.75 -9.93 5.38
CA LEU A 31 -2.43 -8.53 5.11
C LEU A 31 -3.15 -7.97 3.88
N VAL A 32 -3.26 -8.77 2.82
CA VAL A 32 -3.99 -8.42 1.59
C VAL A 32 -5.48 -8.27 1.90
N ILE A 33 -6.09 -9.23 2.62
CA ILE A 33 -7.50 -9.13 3.04
C ILE A 33 -7.71 -7.89 3.91
N SER A 34 -6.86 -7.67 4.91
CA SER A 34 -6.95 -6.50 5.79
C SER A 34 -6.80 -5.19 5.01
N SER A 35 -5.93 -5.14 4.00
CA SER A 35 -5.79 -3.98 3.11
C SER A 35 -7.08 -3.69 2.33
N PHE A 36 -7.76 -4.74 1.84
CA PHE A 36 -9.04 -4.59 1.17
C PHE A 36 -10.15 -4.12 2.12
N VAL A 37 -10.22 -4.69 3.32
CA VAL A 37 -11.19 -4.31 4.36
C VAL A 37 -11.00 -2.86 4.78
N ILE A 38 -9.77 -2.43 5.04
CA ILE A 38 -9.46 -1.05 5.42
C ILE A 38 -9.83 -0.08 4.30
N SER A 39 -9.52 -0.42 3.04
CA SER A 39 -9.91 0.40 1.89
C SER A 39 -11.43 0.56 1.78
N TYR A 40 -12.19 -0.49 2.11
CA TYR A 40 -13.65 -0.42 2.16
C TYR A 40 -14.15 0.46 3.31
N ILE A 41 -13.60 0.28 4.53
CA ILE A 41 -13.95 1.08 5.72
C ILE A 41 -13.71 2.57 5.46
N ILE A 42 -12.55 2.94 4.92
CA ILE A 42 -12.21 4.34 4.63
C ILE A 42 -13.24 4.99 3.71
N ASN A 43 -13.66 4.25 2.67
CA ASN A 43 -14.68 4.76 1.78
C ASN A 43 -16.07 4.83 2.45
N ALA A 44 -16.44 3.83 3.26
CA ALA A 44 -17.74 3.78 3.94
C ALA A 44 -17.91 4.90 4.98
N PHE A 45 -16.85 5.25 5.70
CA PHE A 45 -16.87 6.27 6.77
C PHE A 45 -16.34 7.64 6.31
N GLY A 46 -16.00 7.81 5.03
CA GLY A 46 -15.50 9.08 4.51
C GLY A 46 -14.14 9.51 5.06
N LEU A 47 -13.32 8.58 5.55
CA LEU A 47 -12.01 8.84 6.19
C LEU A 47 -10.89 9.10 5.18
N LYS A 48 -11.24 9.61 4.00
CA LYS A 48 -10.33 9.74 2.86
C LYS A 48 -9.18 10.72 3.08
N ALA A 49 -9.37 11.68 3.99
CA ALA A 49 -8.32 12.61 4.41
C ALA A 49 -7.30 11.99 5.38
N ILE A 50 -7.55 10.76 5.87
CA ILE A 50 -6.65 10.02 6.75
C ILE A 50 -5.90 9.00 5.90
N GLY A 51 -4.56 9.08 5.95
CA GLY A 51 -3.62 8.21 5.26
C GLY A 51 -3.55 6.77 5.79
N LEU A 52 -4.66 6.24 6.27
CA LEU A 52 -4.75 4.87 6.77
C LEU A 52 -4.71 3.90 5.60
N GLU A 53 -3.65 3.14 5.44
CA GLU A 53 -3.56 2.06 4.45
C GLU A 53 -2.57 1.00 4.92
N LEU A 54 -2.72 -0.22 4.42
CA LEU A 54 -1.80 -1.34 4.69
C LEU A 54 -1.03 -1.77 3.44
N VAL A 55 -1.17 -1.06 2.33
CA VAL A 55 -0.45 -1.28 1.08
C VAL A 55 1.05 -1.18 1.32
N THR A 56 1.54 -0.12 1.98
CA THR A 56 2.97 0.07 2.24
C THR A 56 3.53 -1.05 3.10
N LEU A 57 2.86 -1.38 4.21
CA LEU A 57 3.25 -2.48 5.09
C LEU A 57 3.30 -3.82 4.34
N SER A 58 2.25 -4.13 3.59
CA SER A 58 2.12 -5.39 2.84
C SER A 58 3.20 -5.50 1.76
N ALA A 59 3.46 -4.42 1.02
CA ALA A 59 4.47 -4.36 -0.02
C ALA A 59 5.88 -4.55 0.55
N VAL A 60 6.20 -3.89 1.67
CA VAL A 60 7.54 -3.96 2.27
C VAL A 60 7.80 -5.34 2.87
N ILE A 61 6.83 -5.92 3.59
CA ILE A 61 6.96 -7.28 4.13
C ILE A 61 7.10 -8.29 3.00
N THR A 62 6.24 -8.21 1.98
CA THR A 62 6.30 -9.13 0.84
C THR A 62 7.62 -9.00 0.07
N GLY A 63 8.03 -7.76 -0.23
CA GLY A 63 9.28 -7.49 -0.95
C GLY A 63 10.47 -8.04 -0.20
N LYS A 64 10.53 -7.82 1.12
CA LYS A 64 11.63 -8.29 1.95
C LYS A 64 11.73 -9.81 2.02
N ILE A 65 10.59 -10.52 2.10
CA ILE A 65 10.57 -11.97 2.34
C ILE A 65 10.62 -12.78 1.03
N TYR A 66 9.89 -12.33 0.00
CA TYR A 66 9.70 -13.07 -1.25
C TYR A 66 10.40 -12.41 -2.45
N GLY A 67 11.07 -11.29 -2.21
CA GLY A 67 11.88 -10.59 -3.21
C GLY A 67 11.15 -9.46 -3.95
N PRO A 68 11.91 -8.67 -4.75
CA PRO A 68 11.43 -7.43 -5.36
C PRO A 68 10.20 -7.59 -6.25
N LEU A 69 10.14 -8.67 -7.04
CA LEU A 69 9.04 -8.94 -7.97
C LEU A 69 7.72 -9.17 -7.23
N MET A 70 7.75 -9.91 -6.12
CA MET A 70 6.54 -10.14 -5.33
C MET A 70 6.11 -8.87 -4.60
N GLY A 71 7.05 -8.09 -4.07
CA GLY A 71 6.77 -6.77 -3.50
C GLY A 71 6.10 -5.83 -4.51
N PHE A 72 6.61 -5.79 -5.76
CA PHE A 72 6.03 -5.03 -6.87
C PHE A 72 4.58 -5.43 -7.15
N ILE A 73 4.32 -6.74 -7.34
CA ILE A 73 2.99 -7.25 -7.70
C ILE A 73 1.99 -6.91 -6.59
N ILE A 74 2.33 -7.20 -5.32
CA ILE A 74 1.44 -6.91 -4.19
C ILE A 74 1.17 -5.41 -4.07
N ALA A 75 2.21 -4.58 -4.15
CA ALA A 75 2.04 -3.13 -4.07
C ALA A 75 1.11 -2.61 -5.16
N LEU A 76 1.33 -3.03 -6.42
CA LEU A 76 0.58 -2.60 -7.58
C LEU A 76 -0.89 -3.02 -7.49
N VAL A 77 -1.18 -4.26 -7.09
CA VAL A 77 -2.56 -4.74 -6.94
C VAL A 77 -3.27 -4.00 -5.81
N LEU A 78 -2.63 -3.90 -4.64
CA LEU A 78 -3.25 -3.31 -3.46
C LEU A 78 -3.49 -1.81 -3.62
N ILE A 79 -2.55 -1.05 -4.18
CA ILE A 79 -2.77 0.38 -4.41
C ILE A 79 -3.86 0.63 -5.44
N THR A 80 -3.87 -0.14 -6.53
CA THR A 80 -4.88 -0.01 -7.59
C THR A 80 -6.26 -0.24 -7.00
N PHE A 81 -6.41 -1.29 -6.18
CA PHE A 81 -7.65 -1.55 -5.48
C PHE A 81 -8.01 -0.42 -4.50
N HIS A 82 -7.05 0.04 -3.69
CA HIS A 82 -7.27 1.11 -2.72
C HIS A 82 -7.77 2.40 -3.38
N LEU A 83 -7.17 2.82 -4.48
CA LEU A 83 -7.59 4.01 -5.23
C LEU A 83 -8.98 3.87 -5.82
N ILE A 84 -9.28 2.71 -6.41
CA ILE A 84 -10.58 2.43 -7.01
C ILE A 84 -11.67 2.42 -5.95
N MET A 85 -11.42 1.80 -4.81
CA MET A 85 -12.38 1.73 -3.70
C MET A 85 -12.57 3.07 -3.00
N SER A 86 -11.50 3.84 -2.86
CA SER A 86 -11.56 5.18 -2.28
C SER A 86 -12.12 6.22 -3.25
N GLY A 87 -12.32 5.87 -4.53
CA GLY A 87 -12.79 6.79 -5.57
C GLY A 87 -11.78 7.86 -5.96
N TYR A 88 -10.49 7.65 -5.65
CA TYR A 88 -9.38 8.53 -6.02
C TYR A 88 -8.88 8.19 -7.42
N LEU A 89 -9.75 8.36 -8.42
CA LEU A 89 -9.42 8.14 -9.82
C LEU A 89 -9.28 9.48 -10.56
N ASP A 90 -8.20 10.18 -10.29
CA ASP A 90 -7.85 11.44 -10.95
C ASP A 90 -6.38 11.38 -11.40
N ILE A 91 -5.80 12.49 -11.86
CA ILE A 91 -4.44 12.57 -12.40
C ILE A 91 -3.37 11.94 -11.50
N TYR A 92 -3.63 11.85 -10.18
CA TYR A 92 -2.73 11.24 -9.20
C TYR A 92 -2.33 9.80 -9.49
N ILE A 93 -3.17 9.02 -10.18
CA ILE A 93 -2.88 7.62 -10.50
C ILE A 93 -1.51 7.50 -11.19
N LEU A 94 -1.14 8.49 -12.02
CA LEU A 94 0.08 8.52 -12.82
C LEU A 94 1.36 8.48 -12.00
N TRP A 95 1.36 9.00 -10.77
CA TRP A 95 2.52 8.93 -9.87
C TRP A 95 2.26 8.06 -8.64
N ILE A 96 1.02 7.95 -8.16
CA ILE A 96 0.70 7.14 -6.97
C ILE A 96 1.00 5.67 -7.23
N ILE A 97 0.45 5.08 -8.30
CA ILE A 97 0.62 3.65 -8.58
C ILE A 97 2.11 3.30 -8.81
N PRO A 98 2.85 4.01 -9.69
CA PRO A 98 4.26 3.70 -9.90
C PRO A 98 5.11 3.84 -8.63
N SER A 99 4.81 4.81 -7.76
CA SER A 99 5.58 5.00 -6.52
C SER A 99 5.37 3.87 -5.52
N TYR A 100 4.14 3.37 -5.34
CA TYR A 100 3.92 2.18 -4.51
C TYR A 100 4.60 0.95 -5.09
N ALA A 101 4.50 0.76 -6.41
CA ALA A 101 5.18 -0.33 -7.10
C ALA A 101 6.70 -0.27 -6.88
N LEU A 102 7.29 0.94 -6.95
CA LEU A 102 8.70 1.19 -6.64
C LEU A 102 9.03 0.85 -5.19
N VAL A 103 8.19 1.22 -4.22
CA VAL A 103 8.36 0.84 -2.79
C VAL A 103 8.48 -0.68 -2.64
N GLY A 104 7.62 -1.45 -3.30
CA GLY A 104 7.67 -2.91 -3.28
C GLY A 104 8.96 -3.49 -3.85
N ILE A 105 9.47 -2.92 -4.95
CA ILE A 105 10.76 -3.31 -5.55
C ILE A 105 11.91 -2.99 -4.58
N LEU A 106 11.97 -1.75 -4.09
CA LEU A 106 13.04 -1.28 -3.21
C LEU A 106 13.09 -2.11 -1.92
N ALA A 107 11.94 -2.48 -1.38
CA ALA A 107 11.89 -3.32 -0.18
C ALA A 107 12.60 -4.67 -0.35
N GLY A 108 12.51 -5.28 -1.54
CA GLY A 108 13.20 -6.52 -1.84
C GLY A 108 14.69 -6.34 -2.14
N LEU A 109 15.07 -5.22 -2.77
CA LEU A 109 16.49 -4.93 -3.08
C LEU A 109 17.29 -4.58 -1.83
N PHE A 110 16.66 -3.95 -0.84
CA PHE A 110 17.28 -3.51 0.41
C PHE A 110 16.93 -4.42 1.60
N SER A 111 16.78 -5.72 1.35
CA SER A 111 16.36 -6.71 2.36
C SER A 111 17.31 -6.83 3.58
N GLY A 112 18.56 -6.39 3.45
CA GLY A 112 19.55 -6.33 4.53
C GLY A 112 19.27 -5.30 5.63
N PHE A 113 18.44 -4.28 5.37
CA PHE A 113 18.03 -3.30 6.39
C PHE A 113 16.97 -3.88 7.32
N SER A 114 16.87 -3.41 8.57
CA SER A 114 15.78 -3.83 9.45
C SER A 114 14.41 -3.47 8.85
N ILE A 115 13.38 -4.33 9.05
CA ILE A 115 12.05 -4.12 8.47
C ILE A 115 11.45 -2.76 8.89
N THR A 116 11.69 -2.36 10.13
CA THR A 116 11.19 -1.10 10.68
C THR A 116 11.85 0.10 10.02
N GLN A 117 13.19 0.13 9.92
CA GLN A 117 13.91 1.24 9.28
C GLN A 117 13.55 1.34 7.80
N LEU A 118 13.53 0.22 7.09
CA LEU A 118 13.20 0.16 5.67
C LEU A 118 11.77 0.65 5.42
N GLY A 119 10.80 0.19 6.21
CA GLY A 119 9.40 0.59 6.09
C GLY A 119 9.18 2.09 6.32
N ILE A 120 9.79 2.65 7.37
CA ILE A 120 9.70 4.09 7.67
C ILE A 120 10.35 4.92 6.56
N ALA A 121 11.56 4.55 6.11
CA ALA A 121 12.26 5.25 5.05
C ALA A 121 11.46 5.26 3.74
N LEU A 122 10.91 4.10 3.35
CA LEU A 122 10.10 3.98 2.13
C LEU A 122 8.76 4.71 2.25
N THR A 123 8.15 4.77 3.43
CA THR A 123 6.95 5.57 3.69
C THR A 123 7.23 7.07 3.51
N ILE A 124 8.34 7.56 4.06
CA ILE A 124 8.75 8.96 3.93
C ILE A 124 9.02 9.29 2.46
N LEU A 125 9.77 8.42 1.77
CA LEU A 125 10.05 8.57 0.34
C LEU A 125 8.76 8.63 -0.49
N LEU A 126 7.83 7.71 -0.25
CA LEU A 126 6.53 7.65 -0.93
C LEU A 126 5.76 8.96 -0.78
N ASN A 127 5.64 9.45 0.46
CA ASN A 127 4.93 10.69 0.78
C ASN A 127 5.62 11.93 0.21
N PHE A 128 6.96 11.95 0.24
CA PHE A 128 7.73 13.00 -0.40
C PHE A 128 7.46 13.06 -1.91
N ILE A 129 7.47 11.91 -2.59
CA ILE A 129 7.14 11.81 -4.02
C ILE A 129 5.72 12.33 -4.26
N TYR A 130 4.75 12.01 -3.40
CA TYR A 130 3.36 12.45 -3.56
C TYR A 130 3.20 13.95 -3.44
N LEU A 131 3.79 14.53 -2.40
CA LEU A 131 3.74 15.96 -2.19
C LEU A 131 4.47 16.69 -3.32
N PHE A 132 5.62 16.19 -3.77
CA PHE A 132 6.39 16.76 -4.86
C PHE A 132 5.59 16.78 -6.18
N PHE A 133 5.08 15.63 -6.63
CA PHE A 133 4.31 15.57 -7.88
C PHE A 133 2.98 16.34 -7.76
N THR A 134 2.33 16.31 -6.60
CA THR A 134 1.09 17.09 -6.40
C THR A 134 1.37 18.59 -6.42
N LEU A 135 2.46 19.05 -5.83
CA LEU A 135 2.87 20.45 -5.91
C LEU A 135 3.14 20.87 -7.36
N MET A 136 3.81 20.02 -8.14
CA MET A 136 4.17 20.31 -9.52
C MET A 136 2.99 20.29 -10.50
N PHE A 137 2.08 19.33 -10.37
CA PHE A 137 1.07 19.04 -11.39
C PHE A 137 -0.37 19.26 -10.93
N ALA A 138 -0.61 19.42 -9.62
CA ALA A 138 -1.95 19.52 -9.04
C ALA A 138 -1.98 20.40 -7.78
N ALA A 139 -1.27 21.54 -7.79
CA ALA A 139 -1.03 22.37 -6.61
C ALA A 139 -2.32 22.76 -5.84
N GLY A 140 -3.44 22.96 -6.55
CA GLY A 140 -4.74 23.28 -5.95
C GLY A 140 -5.31 22.21 -5.02
N ASN A 141 -4.77 21.00 -5.04
CA ASN A 141 -5.18 19.89 -4.17
C ASN A 141 -4.18 19.60 -3.03
N LEU A 142 -3.10 20.37 -2.92
CA LEU A 142 -2.07 20.18 -1.90
C LEU A 142 -2.66 20.25 -0.48
N THR A 143 -3.60 21.16 -0.23
CA THR A 143 -4.27 21.32 1.07
C THR A 143 -5.08 20.09 1.48
N LYS A 144 -5.64 19.34 0.50
CA LYS A 144 -6.36 18.09 0.75
C LYS A 144 -5.41 16.91 0.97
N LEU A 145 -4.25 16.94 0.32
CA LEU A 145 -3.26 15.87 0.41
C LEU A 145 -2.39 15.96 1.66
N LEU A 146 -2.12 17.16 2.17
CA LEU A 146 -1.24 17.36 3.33
C LEU A 146 -1.69 16.56 4.57
N PRO A 147 -2.97 16.59 4.98
CA PRO A 147 -3.45 15.81 6.12
C PRO A 147 -3.33 14.30 5.88
N TYR A 148 -3.62 13.85 4.65
CA TYR A 148 -3.46 12.45 4.25
C TYR A 148 -2.00 12.02 4.38
N SER A 149 -1.07 12.82 3.84
CA SER A 149 0.35 12.48 3.84
C SER A 149 0.94 12.43 5.25
N LEU A 150 0.64 13.43 6.08
CA LEU A 150 1.09 13.45 7.48
C LEU A 150 0.56 12.27 8.28
N SER A 151 -0.74 11.99 8.18
CA SER A 151 -1.34 10.85 8.87
C SER A 151 -0.83 9.51 8.32
N ASN A 152 -0.56 9.39 7.02
CA ASN A 152 0.04 8.20 6.43
C ASN A 152 1.42 7.90 7.02
N VAL A 153 2.28 8.92 7.12
CA VAL A 153 3.61 8.77 7.72
C VAL A 153 3.50 8.34 9.18
N ILE A 154 2.67 9.00 9.98
CA ILE A 154 2.49 8.69 11.41
C ILE A 154 1.98 7.25 11.59
N ILE A 155 0.94 6.87 10.85
CA ILE A 155 0.33 5.53 10.93
C ILE A 155 1.37 4.47 10.54
N ASN A 156 2.08 4.65 9.43
CA ASN A 156 3.09 3.68 9.01
C ASN A 156 4.27 3.59 9.98
N ILE A 157 4.70 4.70 10.61
CA ILE A 157 5.70 4.63 11.69
C ILE A 157 5.20 3.72 12.82
N ILE A 158 3.95 3.86 13.24
CA ILE A 158 3.34 3.01 14.28
C ILE A 158 3.28 1.55 13.80
N LEU A 159 2.78 1.30 12.60
CA LEU A 159 2.67 -0.05 12.03
C LEU A 159 4.04 -0.74 11.94
N PHE A 160 5.07 -0.06 11.47
CA PHE A 160 6.41 -0.64 11.30
C PHE A 160 7.17 -0.83 12.63
N SER A 161 6.91 0.03 13.61
CA SER A 161 7.54 -0.08 14.95
C SER A 161 6.87 -1.14 15.83
N THR A 162 5.57 -1.36 15.67
CA THR A 162 4.79 -2.25 16.56
C THR A 162 4.41 -3.58 15.91
N ILE A 163 3.97 -3.58 14.65
CA ILE A 163 3.34 -4.75 14.00
C ILE A 163 4.34 -5.49 13.09
N ALA A 164 5.20 -4.77 12.35
CA ALA A 164 6.03 -5.39 11.33
C ALA A 164 7.01 -6.44 11.86
N LYS A 165 7.64 -6.19 13.01
CA LYS A 165 8.62 -7.13 13.60
C LYS A 165 7.98 -8.46 14.02
N PRO A 166 6.87 -8.47 14.79
CA PRO A 166 6.12 -9.70 15.05
C PRO A 166 5.70 -10.44 13.77
N LEU A 167 5.18 -9.72 12.77
CA LEU A 167 4.72 -10.34 11.52
C LEU A 167 5.83 -11.05 10.77
N VAL A 168 7.00 -10.42 10.62
CA VAL A 168 8.14 -11.07 9.96
C VAL A 168 8.57 -12.33 10.72
N GLY A 169 8.58 -12.29 12.06
CA GLY A 169 8.94 -13.44 12.89
C GLY A 169 7.99 -14.64 12.79
N PHE A 170 6.74 -14.44 12.36
CA PHE A 170 5.81 -15.55 12.08
C PHE A 170 6.01 -16.18 10.69
N ILE A 171 6.69 -15.48 9.78
CA ILE A 171 6.84 -15.89 8.37
C ILE A 171 8.22 -16.52 8.12
N SER A 172 9.27 -15.99 8.77
CA SER A 172 10.66 -16.45 8.70
C SER A 172 10.90 -17.71 9.52
#